data_AF-A0A0R3QAT6-F1
#
_entry.id   AF-A0A0R3QAT6-F1
#
_cell.length_a   1.000
_cell.length_b   1.000
_cell.length_c   1.000
_cell.angle_alpha   90.00
_cell.angle_beta   90.00
_cell.angle_gamma   90.00
#
_symmetry.space_group_name_H-M   'P 1'
#
loop_
_entity.id
_entity.type
_entity.pdbx_description
1 polymer ?
#
loop_
_entity_poly.entity_id
_entity_poly.type
_entity_poly.pdbx_seq_one_letter_code
_entity_poly.pdbx_strand_id
1 'polypeptide(L)' 'LRSISGQECPEPDGLFPHPTDCHLFIQCSNNNAYVKQCPATTFFNEAIKACDHMTNAPDTCQ' A
#
# COMPACT_ATOMS: atom_id res chain seq x y z
N LEU A 1 -20.23 -9.82 -9.89
CA LEU A 1 -19.72 -9.93 -8.51
C LEU A 1 -19.08 -8.59 -8.18
N ARG A 2 -19.81 -7.71 -7.49
CA ARG A 2 -19.32 -6.39 -7.08
C ARG A 2 -19.04 -6.50 -5.59
N SER A 3 -17.80 -6.78 -5.24
CA SER A 3 -17.40 -6.93 -3.84
C SER A 3 -17.22 -5.54 -3.24
N ILE A 4 -18.02 -5.23 -2.24
CA ILE A 4 -17.97 -3.99 -1.47
C ILE A 4 -17.41 -4.32 -0.10
N SER A 5 -16.07 -4.46 0.01
CA SER A 5 -15.31 -4.41 1.27
C SER A 5 -13.79 -4.42 1.03
N GLY A 6 -13.28 -3.31 0.48
CA GLY A 6 -12.12 -2.57 0.99
C GLY A 6 -10.70 -3.17 1.09
N GLN A 7 -10.44 -4.46 0.91
CA GLN A 7 -9.08 -5.03 1.04
C GLN A 7 -8.86 -6.26 0.15
N GLU A 8 -9.22 -6.14 -1.12
CA GLU A 8 -8.93 -7.17 -2.12
C GLU A 8 -7.57 -6.91 -2.78
N CYS A 9 -6.76 -7.96 -2.86
CA CYS A 9 -5.46 -7.93 -3.51
C CYS A 9 -5.63 -7.71 -5.01
N PRO A 10 -5.06 -6.63 -5.60
CA PRO A 10 -5.16 -6.40 -7.04
C PRO A 10 -4.42 -7.47 -7.84
N GLU A 11 -3.34 -8.03 -7.28
CA GLU A 11 -2.63 -9.20 -7.77
C GLU A 11 -2.40 -10.19 -6.63
N PRO A 12 -2.25 -11.50 -6.90
CA PRO A 12 -2.12 -12.52 -5.86
C PRO A 12 -0.94 -12.26 -4.91
N ASP A 13 0.12 -11.65 -5.41
CA ASP A 13 1.34 -11.34 -4.68
C ASP A 13 1.82 -9.94 -5.05
N GLY A 14 2.38 -9.21 -4.09
CA GLY A 14 2.95 -7.88 -4.35
C GLY A 14 2.73 -6.90 -3.21
N LEU A 15 3.16 -5.65 -3.44
CA LEU A 15 2.97 -4.54 -2.51
C LEU A 15 2.17 -3.42 -3.20
N PHE A 16 1.15 -2.95 -2.50
CA PHE A 16 0.16 -2.01 -3.02
C PHE A 16 -0.11 -0.88 -2.04
N PRO A 17 -0.42 0.33 -2.52
CA PRO A 17 -0.78 1.44 -1.64
C PRO A 17 -2.07 1.15 -0.88
N HIS A 18 -2.14 1.59 0.37
CA HIS A 18 -3.37 1.53 1.13
C HIS A 18 -4.32 2.66 0.67
N PRO A 19 -5.63 2.41 0.50
CA PRO A 19 -6.55 3.34 -0.16
C PRO A 19 -6.82 4.64 0.60
N THR A 20 -6.53 4.69 1.91
CA THR A 20 -6.88 5.84 2.77
C THR A 20 -5.73 6.36 3.63
N ASP A 21 -4.58 5.68 3.67
CA ASP A 21 -3.48 6.06 4.57
C ASP A 21 -2.13 5.73 3.94
N CYS A 22 -1.35 6.75 3.62
CA CYS A 22 -0.08 6.59 2.92
C CYS A 22 1.07 6.06 3.79
N HIS A 23 0.89 6.03 5.12
CA HIS A 23 1.82 5.33 6.01
C HIS A 23 1.55 3.83 6.00
N LEU A 24 0.44 3.39 5.40
CA LEU A 24 0.07 1.98 5.28
C LEU A 24 0.28 1.50 3.85
N PHE A 25 0.61 0.22 3.73
CA PHE A 25 0.62 -0.50 2.47
C PHE A 25 0.02 -1.89 2.66
N ILE A 26 -0.46 -2.46 1.56
CA ILE A 26 -1.02 -3.80 1.51
C ILE A 26 0.04 -4.72 0.92
N GLN A 27 0.50 -5.68 1.71
CA GLN A 27 1.24 -6.83 1.20
C GLN A 27 0.25 -7.92 0.82
N CYS A 28 0.28 -8.34 -0.43
CA CYS A 28 -0.46 -9.50 -0.91
C CYS A 28 0.46 -10.71 -0.94
N SER A 29 -0.02 -11.83 -0.43
CA SER A 29 0.60 -13.13 -0.67
C SER A 29 -0.46 -14.21 -0.82
N ASN A 30 -0.43 -14.94 -1.94
CA ASN A 30 -1.43 -15.96 -2.28
C ASN A 30 -2.88 -15.44 -2.16
N ASN A 31 -3.15 -14.22 -2.66
CA ASN A 31 -4.44 -13.49 -2.54
C ASN A 31 -4.85 -13.10 -1.11
N ASN A 32 -3.97 -13.25 -0.12
CA ASN A 32 -4.21 -12.76 1.24
C ASN A 32 -3.60 -11.37 1.40
N ALA A 33 -4.44 -10.40 1.73
CA ALA A 33 -4.03 -9.02 1.98
C ALA A 33 -3.60 -8.85 3.45
N TYR A 34 -2.41 -8.28 3.64
CA TYR A 34 -1.85 -7.94 4.94
C TYR A 34 -1.54 -6.44 4.95
N VAL A 35 -2.25 -5.68 5.78
CA VAL A 35 -1.90 -4.27 5.98
C VAL A 35 -0.68 -4.16 6.87
N LYS A 36 0.30 -3.40 6.40
CA LYS A 36 1.54 -3.11 7.11
C LYS A 36 1.74 -1.61 7.15
N GLN A 37 2.31 -1.14 8.25
CA GLN A 37 2.71 0.25 8.40
C GLN A 37 4.18 0.40 8.01
N CYS A 38 4.48 1.46 7.28
CA CYS A 38 5.84 1.89 7.01
C CYS A 38 6.55 2.31 8.32
N PRO A 39 7.87 2.07 8.43
CA PRO A 39 8.62 2.44 9.61
C PRO A 39 8.76 3.96 9.74
N ALA A 40 8.75 4.48 10.96
CA ALA A 40 8.90 5.91 11.25
C ALA A 40 7.91 6.79 10.46
N THR A 41 8.33 7.98 10.01
CA THR A 41 7.53 8.91 9.20
C THR A 41 7.75 8.69 7.70
N THR A 42 7.87 7.43 7.27
CA THR A 42 8.02 7.06 5.84
C THR A 42 6.68 6.65 5.24
N PHE A 43 6.60 6.72 3.92
CA PHE A 43 5.38 6.54 3.13
C PHE A 43 5.61 5.46 2.08
N PHE A 44 4.58 4.69 1.77
CA PHE A 44 4.72 3.68 0.73
C PHE A 44 4.84 4.34 -0.65
N ASN A 45 6.00 4.14 -1.29
CA ASN A 45 6.27 4.58 -2.64
C ASN A 45 5.99 3.43 -3.61
N GLU A 46 4.92 3.57 -4.38
CA GLU A 46 4.50 2.56 -5.35
C GLU A 46 5.52 2.34 -6.48
N ALA A 47 6.26 3.38 -6.88
CA ALA A 47 7.22 3.30 -7.99
C ALA A 47 8.39 2.37 -7.67
N ILE A 48 8.84 2.34 -6.41
CA ILE A 48 9.93 1.48 -5.95
C ILE A 48 9.44 0.29 -5.09
N LYS A 49 8.13 0.21 -4.86
CA LYS A 49 7.47 -0.82 -4.02
C LYS A 49 8.10 -0.92 -2.63
N ALA A 50 8.39 0.21 -2.00
CA ALA A 50 9.03 0.26 -0.68
C ALA A 50 8.62 1.53 0.09
N CYS A 51 8.85 1.53 1.39
CA CYS A 51 8.68 2.71 2.22
C CYS A 51 9.83 3.69 1.98
N ASP A 52 9.50 4.92 1.59
CA ASP A 52 10.45 5.98 1.28
C ASP A 52 10.06 7.30 1.99
N HIS A 53 10.92 8.31 1.88
CA HIS A 53 10.65 9.61 2.49
C HIS A 53 9.52 10.35 1.75
N MET A 54 8.74 11.16 2.47
CA MET A 54 7.60 11.92 1.90
C MET A 54 7.99 12.75 0.67
N THR A 55 9.24 13.20 0.58
CA THR A 55 9.78 13.99 -0.55
C THR A 55 9.73 13.25 -1.90
N ASN A 56 9.64 11.92 -1.89
CA ASN A 56 9.53 11.10 -3.09
C ASN A 56 8.17 10.38 -3.19
N ALA A 57 7.25 10.62 -2.26
CA ALA A 57 5.91 10.06 -2.33
C ALA A 57 5.11 10.77 -3.44
N PRO A 58 4.21 10.06 -4.14
CA PRO A 58 3.30 10.71 -5.09
C PRO A 58 2.43 11.76 -4.39
N ASP A 59 2.09 12.85 -5.09
CA ASP A 59 1.26 13.98 -4.60
C ASP A 59 -0.03 13.55 -3.88
N THR A 60 -0.56 12.36 -4.19
CA THR A 60 -1.73 11.76 -3.52
C THR A 60 -1.51 11.44 -2.05
N CYS A 61 -0.28 11.59 -1.54
CA CYS A 61 0.11 11.40 -0.14
C CYS A 61 0.59 12.69 0.54
N GLN A 62 0.39 13.84 -0.11
CA GLN A 62 0.69 15.16 0.44
C GLN A 62 -0.50 15.76 1.20
#